data_AF-A0A9W6XYV0-F1
#
_entry.id   AF-A0A9W6XYV0-F1
#
_cell.length_a   1.000
_cell.length_b   1.000
_cell.length_c   1.000
_cell.angle_alpha   90.00
_cell.angle_beta   90.00
_cell.angle_gamma   90.00
#
_symmetry.space_group_name_H-M   'P 1'
#
loop_
_entity.id
_entity.type
_entity.pdbx_description
1 polymer ?
#
loop_
_entity_poly.entity_id
_entity_poly.type
_entity_poly.pdbx_seq_one_letter_code
_entity_poly.pdbx_strand_id
1 'polypeptide(L)'
;MPASNKAPAANTSVREFNNIPARTREQREAVCDKEQREKERLRARKEGFVRVDTNAAGSAMLVYTPHSQGFMSDADRFHSDTAGEERAAREDARTRTKIHQERRRREAINRDVRRWEAMDAASAEEKRRWEALRASGSKARRNKCGEPFNPVTLKYNDGKDGERLQAADAAVKHRAMLRAQNLQYHNSREGVNPITGASVRRIQTKDLLPPPQ
;
A
#
# COMPACT_ATOMS: atom_id res chain seq x y z
N MET A 1 36.97 138.38 6.32
CA MET A 1 36.46 138.23 4.93
C MET A 1 37.32 137.18 4.23
N PRO A 2 36.80 136.22 3.45
CA PRO A 2 35.41 135.93 3.08
C PRO A 2 34.92 134.53 3.53
N ALA A 3 33.61 134.40 3.72
CA ALA A 3 32.91 133.14 3.96
C ALA A 3 32.74 132.35 2.64
N SER A 4 33.14 131.08 2.62
CA SER A 4 32.94 130.19 1.48
C SER A 4 31.55 129.54 1.54
N ASN A 5 30.63 130.03 0.71
CA ASN A 5 29.33 129.40 0.46
C ASN A 5 29.54 128.04 -0.22
N LYS A 6 29.32 126.94 0.52
CA LYS A 6 29.25 125.58 -0.04
C LYS A 6 27.79 125.26 -0.33
N ALA A 7 27.42 125.28 -1.61
CA ALA A 7 26.10 124.86 -2.08
C ALA A 7 25.86 123.37 -1.75
N PRO A 8 24.61 122.95 -1.43
CA PRO A 8 24.31 121.55 -1.13
C PRO A 8 24.32 120.72 -2.42
N ALA A 9 25.18 119.70 -2.47
CA ALA A 9 25.20 118.71 -3.54
C ALA A 9 23.94 117.84 -3.46
N ALA A 10 23.19 117.76 -4.56
CA ALA A 10 22.01 116.92 -4.67
C ALA A 10 22.39 115.43 -4.57
N ASN A 11 21.86 114.76 -3.54
CA ASN A 11 21.96 113.31 -3.37
C ASN A 11 21.23 112.60 -4.52
N THR A 12 21.98 112.07 -5.47
CA THR A 12 21.45 111.15 -6.48
C THR A 12 21.67 109.74 -5.95
N SER A 13 20.62 109.10 -5.44
CA SER A 13 20.69 107.70 -5.00
C SER A 13 20.83 106.79 -6.22
N VAL A 14 22.06 106.38 -6.54
CA VAL A 14 22.35 105.36 -7.55
C VAL A 14 21.78 104.04 -7.06
N ARG A 15 20.83 103.44 -7.79
CA ARG A 15 20.39 102.07 -7.54
C ARG A 15 21.54 101.13 -7.91
N GLU A 16 22.21 100.54 -6.93
CA GLU A 16 23.14 99.43 -7.17
C GLU A 16 22.34 98.22 -7.68
N PHE A 17 22.55 97.87 -8.94
CA PHE A 17 22.02 96.64 -9.51
C PHE A 17 22.85 95.47 -8.97
N ASN A 18 22.23 94.60 -8.17
CA ASN A 18 22.83 93.33 -7.76
C ASN A 18 23.00 92.42 -8.99
N ASN A 19 24.16 92.52 -9.64
CA ASN A 19 24.48 91.73 -10.83
C ASN A 19 24.88 90.31 -10.39
N ILE A 20 23.93 89.38 -10.39
CA ILE A 20 24.21 87.97 -10.07
C ILE A 20 24.98 87.38 -11.26
N PRO A 21 26.22 86.87 -11.08
CA PRO A 21 26.98 86.29 -12.17
C PRO A 21 26.26 85.08 -12.78
N ALA A 22 26.35 84.96 -14.10
CA ALA A 22 25.73 83.85 -14.82
C ALA A 22 26.34 82.51 -14.38
N ARG A 23 25.48 81.49 -14.19
CA ARG A 23 25.92 80.13 -13.83
C ARG A 23 26.83 79.54 -14.89
N THR A 24 27.89 78.86 -14.47
CA THR A 24 28.79 78.14 -15.37
C THR A 24 28.09 76.94 -16.01
N ARG A 25 28.69 76.37 -17.07
CA ARG A 25 28.12 75.19 -17.76
C ARG A 25 27.99 73.98 -16.81
N GLU A 26 29.01 73.70 -16.03
CA GLU A 26 29.01 72.62 -15.03
C GLU A 26 27.88 72.80 -14.00
N GLN A 27 27.66 74.04 -13.52
CA GLN A 27 26.57 74.37 -12.60
C GLN A 27 25.18 74.21 -13.24
N ARG A 28 25.06 74.34 -14.56
CA ARG A 28 23.80 74.10 -15.28
C ARG A 28 23.56 72.60 -15.49
N GLU A 29 24.61 71.84 -15.78
CA GLU A 29 24.54 70.39 -15.96
C GLU A 29 24.21 69.69 -14.63
N ALA A 30 24.83 70.09 -13.52
CA ALA A 30 24.53 69.57 -12.17
C ALA A 30 23.08 69.86 -11.72
N VAL A 31 22.47 70.95 -12.20
CA VAL A 31 21.06 71.30 -11.93
C VAL A 31 20.09 70.40 -12.71
N CYS A 32 20.49 69.91 -13.88
CA CYS A 32 19.69 69.03 -14.72
C CYS A 32 19.74 67.57 -14.26
N ASP A 33 20.87 67.13 -13.71
CA ASP A 33 21.00 65.79 -13.12
C ASP A 33 20.26 65.71 -11.77
N LYS A 34 19.16 64.97 -11.78
CA LYS A 34 18.29 64.79 -10.61
C LYS A 34 19.05 64.18 -9.43
N GLU A 35 20.00 63.28 -9.68
CA GLU A 35 20.76 62.64 -8.60
C GLU A 35 21.74 63.61 -7.94
N GLN A 36 22.49 64.38 -8.73
CA GLN A 36 23.43 65.36 -8.19
C GLN A 36 22.73 66.48 -7.43
N ARG A 37 21.60 66.97 -7.97
CA ARG A 37 20.77 67.99 -7.33
C ARG A 37 20.25 67.54 -5.95
N GLU A 38 19.83 66.29 -5.82
CA GLU A 38 19.40 65.75 -4.52
C GLU A 38 20.58 65.52 -3.55
N LYS A 39 21.74 65.06 -4.04
CA LYS A 39 22.96 64.95 -3.22
C LYS A 39 23.39 66.31 -2.66
N GLU A 40 23.36 67.37 -3.47
CA GLU A 40 23.68 68.73 -3.02
C GLU A 40 22.65 69.27 -2.02
N ARG A 41 21.35 69.04 -2.24
CA ARG A 41 20.28 69.39 -1.29
C ARG A 41 20.46 68.70 0.06
N LEU A 42 20.78 67.41 0.05
CA LEU A 42 21.03 66.64 1.27
C LEU A 42 22.28 67.14 2.01
N ARG A 43 23.36 67.47 1.30
CA ARG A 43 24.56 68.08 1.91
C ARG A 43 24.28 69.46 2.54
N ALA A 44 23.44 70.26 1.89
CA ALA A 44 23.10 71.61 2.34
C ALA A 44 21.99 71.65 3.41
N ARG A 45 21.33 70.52 3.68
CA ARG A 45 20.23 70.44 4.66
C ARG A 45 20.76 70.64 6.08
N LYS A 46 20.29 71.71 6.75
CA LYS A 46 20.70 72.12 8.11
C LYS A 46 19.63 71.87 9.17
N GLU A 47 18.83 70.83 9.02
CA GLU A 47 17.78 70.50 9.99
C GLU A 47 18.20 69.31 10.84
N GLY A 48 18.31 69.53 12.16
CA GLY A 48 18.47 68.48 13.16
C GLY A 48 19.86 67.88 13.30
N PHE A 49 20.91 68.69 13.57
CA PHE A 49 22.26 68.31 14.07
C PHE A 49 23.05 67.13 13.44
N VAL A 50 22.49 66.38 12.50
CA VAL A 50 23.14 65.27 11.82
C VAL A 50 23.73 65.80 10.53
N ARG A 51 25.03 66.11 10.57
CA ARG A 51 25.81 66.35 9.36
C ARG A 51 26.06 65.00 8.71
N VAL A 52 25.62 64.84 7.45
CA VAL A 52 25.95 63.63 6.69
C VAL A 52 27.41 63.76 6.24
N ASP A 53 28.32 63.26 7.07
CA ASP A 53 29.73 63.21 6.75
C ASP A 53 29.96 62.13 5.69
N THR A 54 30.02 62.54 4.42
CA THR A 54 30.24 61.65 3.26
C THR A 54 31.59 60.91 3.31
N ASN A 55 32.52 61.34 4.18
CA ASN A 55 33.78 60.64 4.42
C ASN A 55 33.61 59.38 5.29
N ALA A 56 32.66 59.38 6.23
CA ALA A 56 32.40 58.25 7.13
C ALA A 56 31.25 57.36 6.62
N ALA A 57 30.25 57.96 5.96
CA ALA A 57 29.02 57.30 5.50
C ALA A 57 29.05 56.84 4.03
N GLY A 58 30.18 57.00 3.33
CA GLY A 58 30.33 56.60 1.93
C GLY A 58 29.68 57.57 0.92
N SER A 59 29.96 57.34 -0.37
CA SER A 59 29.52 58.19 -1.51
C SER A 59 27.99 58.27 -1.68
N ALA A 60 27.26 57.38 -1.02
CA ALA A 60 25.82 57.43 -0.85
C ALA A 60 25.53 56.84 0.53
N MET A 61 24.55 57.37 1.27
CA MET A 61 24.07 56.87 2.57
C MET A 61 23.64 55.38 2.59
N LEU A 62 23.87 54.64 1.51
CA LEU A 62 23.53 53.24 1.26
C LEU A 62 24.74 52.30 1.41
N VAL A 63 25.98 52.82 1.40
CA VAL A 63 27.21 52.00 1.45
C VAL A 63 28.08 52.44 2.62
N TYR A 64 28.10 51.61 3.65
CA TYR A 64 28.97 51.76 4.81
C TYR A 64 30.45 51.68 4.42
N THR A 65 31.30 52.46 5.08
CA THR A 65 32.75 52.39 4.86
C THR A 65 33.34 51.17 5.57
N PRO A 66 34.43 50.55 5.07
CA PRO A 66 35.00 49.32 5.63
C PRO A 66 35.30 49.30 7.13
N HIS A 67 35.49 50.48 7.73
CA HIS A 67 35.84 50.66 9.14
C HIS A 67 34.64 51.01 10.02
N SER A 68 33.45 51.15 9.43
CA SER A 68 32.22 51.45 10.16
C SER A 68 31.57 50.17 10.67
N GLN A 69 30.88 50.27 11.81
CA GLN A 69 30.24 49.12 12.46
C GLN A 69 29.16 48.44 11.60
N GLY A 70 28.58 49.16 10.64
CA GLY A 70 27.57 48.64 9.71
C GLY A 70 28.13 48.04 8.43
N PHE A 71 29.47 47.98 8.27
CA PHE A 71 30.07 47.42 7.07
C PHE A 71 30.00 45.91 7.04
N MET A 72 29.54 45.39 5.91
CA MET A 72 29.61 43.98 5.55
C MET A 72 30.22 43.88 4.15
N SER A 73 31.06 42.88 3.93
CA SER A 73 31.58 42.62 2.59
C SER A 73 30.45 42.16 1.67
N ASP A 74 30.58 42.40 0.36
CA ASP A 74 29.58 41.92 -0.61
C ASP A 74 29.48 40.38 -0.61
N ALA A 75 30.55 39.67 -0.24
CA ALA A 75 30.55 38.22 -0.10
C ALA A 75 29.71 37.74 1.10
N ASP A 76 29.65 38.53 2.18
CA ASP A 76 28.81 38.24 3.34
C ASP A 76 27.38 38.77 3.16
N ARG A 77 27.21 39.80 2.34
CA ARG A 77 25.92 40.44 2.04
C ARG A 77 25.10 39.64 1.02
N PHE A 78 25.76 39.02 0.05
CA PHE A 78 25.12 38.30 -1.04
C PHE A 78 25.54 36.83 -1.04
N HIS A 79 24.57 35.93 -1.15
CA HIS A 79 24.85 34.53 -1.43
C HIS A 79 25.46 34.41 -2.84
N SER A 80 26.75 34.09 -2.90
CA SER A 80 27.50 33.99 -4.16
C SER A 80 27.32 32.65 -4.88
N ASP A 81 26.80 31.63 -4.20
CA ASP A 81 26.64 30.27 -4.76
C ASP A 81 25.24 30.00 -5.34
N THR A 82 24.82 30.89 -6.25
CA THR A 82 23.56 30.73 -6.99
C THR A 82 23.55 29.44 -7.83
N ALA A 83 24.72 29.02 -8.34
CA ALA A 83 24.88 27.81 -9.13
C ALA A 83 24.71 26.53 -8.27
N GLY A 84 25.21 26.52 -7.03
CA GLY A 84 25.01 25.45 -6.07
C GLY A 84 23.56 25.28 -5.65
N GLU A 85 22.86 26.39 -5.38
CA GLU A 85 21.43 26.37 -5.04
C GLU A 85 20.57 25.82 -6.19
N GLU A 86 20.82 26.27 -7.42
CA GLU A 86 20.10 25.78 -8.60
C GLU A 86 20.38 24.29 -8.86
N ARG A 87 21.63 23.84 -8.63
CA ARG A 87 21.98 22.43 -8.70
C ARG A 87 21.23 21.62 -7.63
N ALA A 88 21.21 22.07 -6.39
CA ALA A 88 20.51 21.42 -5.29
C ALA A 88 19.00 21.31 -5.59
N ALA A 89 18.39 22.38 -6.08
CA ALA A 89 16.98 22.38 -6.49
C ALA A 89 16.70 21.37 -7.62
N ARG A 90 17.59 21.26 -8.61
CA ARG A 90 17.47 20.26 -9.69
C ARG A 90 17.64 18.83 -9.16
N GLU A 91 18.59 18.60 -8.25
CA GLU A 91 18.79 17.30 -7.64
C GLU A 91 17.57 16.89 -6.79
N ASP A 92 17.01 17.80 -6.00
CA ASP A 92 15.79 17.59 -5.22
C ASP A 92 14.57 17.25 -6.10
N ALA A 93 14.39 17.95 -7.21
CA ALA A 93 13.32 17.65 -8.16
C ALA A 93 13.48 16.22 -8.74
N ARG A 94 14.72 15.83 -9.09
CA ARG A 94 15.03 14.49 -9.59
C ARG A 94 14.84 13.42 -8.52
N THR A 95 15.28 13.64 -7.29
CA THR A 95 15.13 12.68 -6.19
C THR A 95 13.67 12.48 -5.84
N ARG A 96 12.86 13.55 -5.76
CA ARG A 96 11.41 13.47 -5.55
C ARG A 96 10.73 12.62 -6.63
N THR A 97 11.10 12.86 -7.89
CA THR A 97 10.56 12.09 -9.02
C THR A 97 10.95 10.60 -8.93
N LYS A 98 12.21 10.30 -8.62
CA LYS A 98 12.70 8.92 -8.41
C LYS A 98 11.97 8.22 -7.26
N ILE A 99 11.83 8.89 -6.10
CA ILE A 99 11.11 8.36 -4.94
C ILE A 99 9.67 8.02 -5.30
N HIS A 100 9.00 8.91 -6.03
CA HIS A 100 7.62 8.67 -6.46
C HIS A 100 7.50 7.45 -7.38
N GLN A 101 8.40 7.32 -8.36
CA GLN A 101 8.42 6.18 -9.27
C GLN A 101 8.74 4.87 -8.54
N GLU A 102 9.73 4.87 -7.65
CA GLU A 102 10.06 3.70 -6.83
C GLU A 102 8.90 3.28 -5.93
N ARG A 103 8.23 4.25 -5.30
CA ARG A 103 7.06 3.96 -4.47
C ARG A 103 5.97 3.28 -5.28
N ARG A 104 5.61 3.83 -6.45
CA ARG A 104 4.62 3.21 -7.35
C ARG A 104 5.02 1.81 -7.79
N ARG A 105 6.30 1.59 -8.09
CA ARG A 105 6.83 0.27 -8.45
C ARG A 105 6.71 -0.72 -7.29
N ARG A 106 7.11 -0.33 -6.08
CA ARG A 106 6.99 -1.17 -4.87
C ARG A 106 5.54 -1.50 -4.56
N GLU A 107 4.64 -0.52 -4.66
CA GLU A 107 3.20 -0.74 -4.45
C GLU A 107 2.62 -1.73 -5.47
N ALA A 108 3.03 -1.66 -6.74
CA ALA A 108 2.61 -2.61 -7.77
C ALA A 108 3.12 -4.03 -7.46
N ILE A 109 4.40 -4.17 -7.15
CA ILE A 109 5.02 -5.46 -6.76
C ILE A 109 4.29 -6.03 -5.54
N ASN A 110 4.05 -5.23 -4.51
CA ASN A 110 3.37 -5.69 -3.29
C ASN A 110 1.94 -6.12 -3.56
N ARG A 111 1.23 -5.45 -4.48
CA ARG A 111 -0.11 -5.87 -4.91
C ARG A 111 -0.08 -7.21 -5.62
N ASP A 112 0.88 -7.41 -6.51
CA ASP A 112 1.04 -8.68 -7.21
C ASP A 112 1.40 -9.78 -6.22
N VAL A 113 2.42 -9.60 -5.37
CA VAL A 113 2.81 -10.59 -4.34
C VAL A 113 1.60 -11.04 -3.51
N ARG A 114 0.81 -10.09 -2.98
CA ARG A 114 -0.41 -10.41 -2.22
C ARG A 114 -1.43 -11.20 -3.04
N ARG A 115 -1.58 -10.89 -4.34
CA ARG A 115 -2.48 -11.62 -5.23
C ARG A 115 -2.01 -13.07 -5.42
N TRP A 116 -0.71 -13.26 -5.65
CA TRP A 116 -0.10 -14.59 -5.80
C TRP A 116 -0.22 -15.40 -4.50
N GLU A 117 0.10 -14.80 -3.35
CA GLU A 117 -0.07 -15.44 -2.03
C GLU A 117 -1.52 -15.88 -1.79
N ALA A 118 -2.50 -15.05 -2.15
CA ALA A 118 -3.92 -15.41 -2.03
C ALA A 118 -4.32 -16.57 -2.97
N MET A 119 -3.79 -16.61 -4.20
CA MET A 119 -4.02 -17.71 -5.13
C MET A 119 -3.39 -19.02 -4.64
N ASP A 120 -2.17 -18.95 -4.09
CA ASP A 120 -1.47 -20.10 -3.54
C ASP A 120 -2.18 -20.65 -2.30
N ALA A 121 -2.67 -19.77 -1.42
CA ALA A 121 -3.47 -20.17 -0.26
C ALA A 121 -4.76 -20.87 -0.68
N ALA A 122 -5.51 -20.31 -1.64
CA ALA A 122 -6.73 -20.93 -2.16
C ALA A 122 -6.45 -22.30 -2.81
N SER A 123 -5.37 -22.41 -3.59
CA SER A 123 -4.92 -23.67 -4.20
C SER A 123 -4.55 -24.71 -3.13
N ALA A 124 -3.87 -24.29 -2.06
CA ALA A 124 -3.51 -25.16 -0.95
C ALA A 124 -4.76 -25.67 -0.18
N GLU A 125 -5.74 -24.81 0.06
CA GLU A 125 -7.01 -25.19 0.68
C GLU A 125 -7.78 -26.19 -0.19
N GLU A 126 -7.83 -25.98 -1.51
CA GLU A 126 -8.49 -26.90 -2.43
C GLU A 126 -7.79 -28.26 -2.46
N LYS A 127 -6.45 -28.28 -2.54
CA LYS A 127 -5.66 -29.52 -2.45
C LYS A 127 -5.94 -30.26 -1.15
N ARG A 128 -5.94 -29.55 -0.01
CA ARG A 128 -6.26 -30.14 1.30
C ARG A 128 -7.66 -30.72 1.33
N ARG A 129 -8.65 -30.04 0.75
CA ARG A 129 -10.03 -30.54 0.63
C ARG A 129 -10.08 -31.82 -0.19
N TRP A 130 -9.40 -31.87 -1.33
CA TRP A 130 -9.35 -33.06 -2.19
C TRP A 130 -8.62 -34.22 -1.52
N GLU A 131 -7.52 -33.94 -0.83
CA GLU A 131 -6.78 -34.93 -0.04
C GLU A 131 -7.63 -35.50 1.09
N ALA A 132 -8.31 -34.65 1.86
CA ALA A 132 -9.24 -35.09 2.91
C ALA A 132 -10.37 -35.95 2.34
N LEU A 133 -10.92 -35.55 1.18
CA LEU A 133 -11.97 -36.30 0.52
C LEU A 133 -11.46 -37.67 0.01
N ARG A 134 -10.24 -37.72 -0.53
CA ARG A 134 -9.58 -38.97 -0.95
C ARG A 134 -9.27 -39.88 0.24
N ALA A 135 -8.73 -39.32 1.32
CA ALA A 135 -8.42 -40.05 2.55
C ALA A 135 -9.68 -40.59 3.23
N SER A 136 -10.80 -39.84 3.21
CA SER A 136 -12.07 -40.32 3.75
C SER A 136 -12.63 -41.54 3.00
N GLY A 137 -12.19 -41.76 1.75
CA GLY A 137 -12.70 -42.81 0.88
C GLY A 137 -14.20 -42.70 0.56
N SER A 138 -14.89 -41.66 1.03
CA SER A 138 -16.35 -41.54 1.00
C SER A 138 -16.93 -41.59 -0.42
N LYS A 139 -16.27 -40.95 -1.40
CA LYS A 139 -16.64 -41.05 -2.83
C LYS A 139 -16.33 -42.41 -3.46
N ALA A 140 -15.38 -43.16 -2.90
CA ALA A 140 -15.00 -44.49 -3.38
C ALA A 140 -15.77 -45.62 -2.66
N ARG A 141 -16.62 -45.30 -1.69
CA ARG A 141 -17.48 -46.29 -1.04
C ARG A 141 -18.50 -46.79 -2.06
N ARG A 142 -18.47 -48.09 -2.32
CA ARG A 142 -19.50 -48.77 -3.12
C ARG A 142 -20.86 -48.51 -2.49
N ASN A 143 -21.88 -48.25 -3.32
CA ASN A 143 -23.26 -48.26 -2.84
C ASN A 143 -23.52 -49.60 -2.15
N LYS A 144 -23.87 -49.54 -0.86
CA LYS A 144 -24.26 -50.72 -0.08
C LYS A 144 -25.61 -51.17 -0.64
N CYS A 145 -25.70 -52.41 -1.10
CA CYS A 145 -26.99 -53.00 -1.44
C CYS A 145 -27.88 -53.01 -0.19
N GLY A 146 -29.20 -52.83 -0.37
CA GLY A 146 -30.15 -52.78 0.75
C GLY A 146 -30.18 -54.08 1.57
N GLU A 147 -29.84 -55.21 0.94
CA GLU A 147 -29.78 -56.51 1.58
C GLU A 147 -28.40 -56.77 2.23
N PRO A 148 -28.34 -57.29 3.47
CA PRO A 148 -27.09 -57.68 4.12
C PRO A 148 -26.49 -59.01 3.59
N PHE A 149 -26.76 -59.36 2.34
CA PHE A 149 -26.25 -60.54 1.64
C PHE A 149 -25.68 -60.15 0.27
N ASN A 150 -24.51 -60.68 -0.07
CA ASN A 150 -23.86 -60.45 -1.36
C ASN A 150 -24.10 -61.62 -2.32
N PRO A 151 -24.88 -61.45 -3.40
CA PRO A 151 -25.23 -62.55 -4.31
C PRO A 151 -24.06 -63.03 -5.17
N VAL A 152 -23.00 -62.22 -5.34
CA VAL A 152 -21.83 -62.60 -6.15
C VAL A 152 -20.86 -63.45 -5.35
N THR A 153 -20.58 -63.05 -4.11
CA THR A 153 -19.66 -63.81 -3.23
C THR A 153 -20.38 -64.89 -2.43
N LEU A 154 -21.73 -64.92 -2.46
CA LEU A 154 -22.59 -65.80 -1.66
C LEU A 154 -22.28 -65.73 -0.16
N LYS A 155 -21.91 -64.54 0.32
CA LYS A 155 -21.53 -64.29 1.72
C LYS A 155 -22.42 -63.23 2.33
N TYR A 156 -22.71 -63.37 3.61
CA TYR A 156 -23.30 -62.31 4.41
C TYR A 156 -22.30 -61.18 4.59
N ASN A 157 -22.80 -59.96 4.83
CA ASN A 157 -21.94 -58.82 5.10
C ASN A 157 -21.30 -58.92 6.50
N ASP A 158 -20.05 -58.49 6.61
CA ASP A 158 -19.31 -58.42 7.88
C ASP A 158 -19.88 -57.29 8.76
N GLY A 159 -20.93 -57.58 9.51
CA GLY A 159 -21.59 -56.64 10.41
C GLY A 159 -22.86 -57.21 11.05
N LYS A 160 -23.39 -56.49 12.03
CA LYS A 160 -24.56 -56.95 12.83
C LYS A 160 -25.78 -57.31 11.99
N ASP A 161 -26.02 -56.61 10.88
CA ASP A 161 -27.15 -56.90 9.99
C ASP A 161 -26.95 -58.23 9.25
N GLY A 162 -25.71 -58.54 8.84
CA GLY A 162 -25.38 -59.82 8.23
C GLY A 162 -25.50 -60.97 9.22
N GLU A 163 -25.03 -60.78 10.46
CA GLU A 163 -25.19 -61.75 11.55
C GLU A 163 -26.67 -62.03 11.86
N ARG A 164 -27.51 -60.98 11.90
CA ARG A 164 -28.95 -61.12 12.10
C ARG A 164 -29.62 -61.92 10.99
N LEU A 165 -29.29 -61.63 9.72
CA LEU A 165 -29.82 -62.37 8.58
C LEU A 165 -29.36 -63.84 8.63
N GLN A 166 -28.08 -64.08 8.92
CA GLN A 166 -27.54 -65.43 9.06
C GLN A 166 -28.23 -66.22 10.17
N ALA A 167 -28.50 -65.60 11.32
CA ALA A 167 -29.22 -66.24 12.42
C ALA A 167 -30.69 -66.55 12.05
N ALA A 168 -31.36 -65.63 11.35
CA ALA A 168 -32.73 -65.85 10.86
C ALA A 168 -32.79 -67.03 9.87
N ASP A 169 -31.86 -67.08 8.92
CA ASP A 169 -31.76 -68.17 7.94
C ASP A 169 -31.40 -69.50 8.61
N ALA A 170 -30.51 -69.50 9.61
CA ALA A 170 -30.21 -70.70 10.39
C ALA A 170 -31.45 -71.21 11.14
N ALA A 171 -32.28 -70.31 11.69
CA ALA A 171 -33.53 -70.68 12.33
C ALA A 171 -34.56 -71.26 11.34
N VAL A 172 -34.65 -70.70 10.13
CA VAL A 172 -35.49 -71.24 9.04
C VAL A 172 -35.02 -72.65 8.65
N LYS A 173 -33.71 -72.84 8.45
CA LYS A 173 -33.12 -74.15 8.13
C LYS A 173 -33.38 -75.18 9.23
N HIS A 174 -33.27 -74.77 10.50
CA HIS A 174 -33.57 -75.63 11.63
C HIS A 174 -35.06 -76.05 11.66
N ARG A 175 -35.99 -75.10 11.44
CA ARG A 175 -37.44 -75.42 11.34
C ARG A 175 -37.75 -76.36 10.17
N ALA A 176 -37.14 -76.11 9.00
CA ALA A 176 -37.29 -76.98 7.84
C ALA A 176 -36.79 -78.41 8.12
N MET A 177 -35.66 -78.54 8.83
CA MET A 177 -35.12 -79.83 9.26
C MET A 177 -36.06 -80.58 10.19
N LEU A 178 -36.57 -79.93 11.24
CA LEU A 178 -37.53 -80.55 12.15
C LEU A 178 -38.79 -80.99 11.41
N ARG A 179 -39.29 -80.15 10.50
CA ARG A 179 -40.46 -80.49 9.67
C ARG A 179 -40.19 -81.70 8.78
N ALA A 180 -39.03 -81.76 8.15
CA ALA A 180 -38.64 -82.87 7.29
C ALA A 180 -38.52 -84.18 8.09
N GLN A 181 -37.91 -84.15 9.28
CA GLN A 181 -37.84 -85.30 10.18
C GLN A 181 -39.22 -85.76 10.65
N ASN A 182 -40.11 -84.83 11.02
CA ASN A 182 -41.46 -85.18 11.44
C ASN A 182 -42.28 -85.78 10.29
N LEU A 183 -42.20 -85.21 9.08
CA LEU A 183 -42.84 -85.76 7.88
C LEU A 183 -42.32 -87.17 7.56
N GLN A 184 -41.01 -87.38 7.64
CA GLN A 184 -40.40 -88.70 7.43
C GLN A 184 -40.90 -89.72 8.46
N TYR A 185 -40.97 -89.34 9.74
CA TYR A 185 -41.49 -90.21 10.79
C TYR A 185 -42.95 -90.59 10.57
N HIS A 186 -43.80 -89.62 10.19
CA HIS A 186 -45.22 -89.88 9.94
C HIS A 186 -45.49 -90.67 8.65
N ASN A 187 -44.68 -90.47 7.60
CA ASN A 187 -44.85 -91.17 6.32
C ASN A 187 -44.24 -92.58 6.31
N SER A 188 -43.29 -92.87 7.21
CA SER A 188 -42.58 -94.16 7.25
C SER A 188 -42.47 -94.67 8.68
N ARG A 189 -43.63 -94.99 9.28
CA ARG A 189 -43.77 -95.46 10.66
C ARG A 189 -43.03 -96.77 10.94
N GLU A 190 -42.94 -97.64 9.94
CA GLU A 190 -42.22 -98.94 10.00
C GLU A 190 -40.71 -98.78 9.77
N GLY A 191 -40.22 -97.57 9.47
CA GLY A 191 -38.81 -97.30 9.24
C GLY A 191 -38.28 -97.86 7.91
N VAL A 192 -39.16 -98.20 6.96
CA VAL A 192 -38.80 -98.74 5.64
C VAL A 192 -39.32 -97.83 4.53
N ASN A 193 -38.50 -97.62 3.49
CA ASN A 193 -38.90 -96.86 2.30
C ASN A 193 -39.78 -97.75 1.40
N PRO A 194 -41.02 -97.37 1.10
CA PRO A 194 -41.95 -98.21 0.34
C PRO A 194 -41.55 -98.43 -1.13
N ILE A 195 -40.65 -97.61 -1.70
CA ILE A 195 -40.21 -97.74 -3.10
C ILE A 195 -38.98 -98.65 -3.22
N THR A 196 -38.05 -98.57 -2.27
CA THR A 196 -36.76 -99.28 -2.36
C THR A 196 -36.60 -100.41 -1.35
N GLY A 197 -37.50 -100.51 -0.36
CA GLY A 197 -37.41 -101.49 0.73
C GLY A 197 -36.25 -101.26 1.72
N ALA A 198 -35.46 -100.20 1.53
CA ALA A 198 -34.32 -99.89 2.39
C ALA A 198 -34.75 -99.23 3.71
N SER A 199 -33.93 -99.36 4.76
CA SER A 199 -34.18 -98.69 6.03
C SER A 199 -34.08 -97.18 5.89
N VAL A 200 -35.03 -96.48 6.52
CA VAL A 200 -35.17 -95.02 6.43
C VAL A 200 -34.20 -94.38 7.42
N ARG A 201 -33.13 -93.76 6.90
CA ARG A 201 -32.21 -92.97 7.73
C ARG A 201 -32.82 -91.62 8.09
N ARG A 202 -32.47 -91.08 9.26
CA ARG A 202 -32.90 -89.74 9.69
C ARG A 202 -32.33 -88.64 8.78
N ILE A 203 -33.20 -87.74 8.31
CA ILE A 203 -32.82 -86.60 7.46
C ILE A 203 -31.79 -85.71 8.15
N GLN A 204 -30.68 -85.46 7.45
CA GLN A 204 -29.61 -84.57 7.87
C GLN A 204 -29.73 -83.19 7.20
N THR A 205 -29.09 -82.18 7.78
CA THR A 205 -29.03 -80.82 7.20
C THR A 205 -28.55 -80.80 5.75
N LYS A 206 -27.54 -81.60 5.43
CA LYS A 206 -26.97 -81.76 4.08
C LYS A 206 -27.96 -82.33 3.06
N ASP A 207 -28.99 -83.04 3.51
CA ASP A 207 -29.99 -83.66 2.62
C ASP A 207 -31.03 -82.64 2.14
N LEU A 208 -31.11 -81.48 2.79
CA LEU A 208 -31.98 -80.36 2.43
C LEU A 208 -31.31 -79.33 1.52
N LEU A 209 -29.99 -79.41 1.39
CA LEU A 209 -29.23 -78.55 0.50
C LEU A 209 -29.03 -79.27 -0.83
N PRO A 210 -29.11 -78.57 -1.97
CA PRO A 210 -28.73 -79.17 -3.25
C PRO A 210 -27.27 -79.63 -3.17
N PRO A 211 -26.91 -80.74 -3.84
CA PRO A 211 -25.52 -81.19 -3.87
C PRO A 211 -24.63 -80.06 -4.40
N PRO A 212 -23.42 -79.88 -3.85
CA PRO A 212 -22.49 -78.89 -4.38
C PRO A 212 -22.21 -79.22 -5.86
N GLN A 213 -22.38 -78.21 -6.73
CA GLN A 213 -21.98 -78.29 -8.14
C GLN A 213 -20.48 -78.11 -8.28
#